data_AF-A0A9P5TYX3-F1
#
_entry.id   AF-A0A9P5TYX3-F1
#
_cell.length_a   1.000
_cell.length_b   1.000
_cell.length_c   1.000
_cell.angle_alpha   90.00
_cell.angle_beta   90.00
_cell.angle_gamma   90.00
#
_symmetry.space_group_name_H-M   'P 1'
#
loop_
_entity.id
_entity.type
_entity.pdbx_description
1 polymer ?
#
loop_
_entity_poly.entity_id
_entity_poly.type
_entity_poly.pdbx_seq_one_letter_code
_entity_poly.pdbx_strand_id
1 'polypeptide(L)'
;DKHRARLEREQAEILRGEEDWVRSGGILRDSEGKRDLARTEKIQEEIRLREWEDEVTRRWDDYEQRWEQLVKKRDSESEISFDDIPWPVYVGDSKANSGGMKNVQQFLTEGLKVRGCKVTQKERIRKSFLLWHPDKMTGMVSKVVESDREDVEAGISAIVRSLQVMNSKH
;
A
#
# COMPACT_ATOMS: atom_id res chain seq x y z
N ASP A 1 33.71 10.86 -17.30
CA ASP A 1 34.99 10.46 -16.72
C ASP A 1 34.93 8.96 -16.38
N LYS A 2 35.74 8.13 -17.04
CA LYS A 2 35.66 6.66 -16.95
C LYS A 2 36.14 6.13 -15.60
N HIS A 3 37.00 6.87 -14.91
CA HIS A 3 37.54 6.48 -13.62
C HIS A 3 36.49 6.55 -12.50
N ARG A 4 35.72 7.65 -12.45
CA ARG A 4 34.63 7.84 -11.49
C ARG A 4 33.55 6.77 -11.61
N ALA A 5 33.13 6.46 -12.84
CA ALA A 5 32.12 5.42 -13.10
C ALA A 5 32.58 4.01 -12.68
N ARG A 6 33.89 3.74 -12.69
CA ARG A 6 34.45 2.47 -12.19
C ARG A 6 34.36 2.39 -10.66
N LEU A 7 34.80 3.45 -9.98
CA LEU A 7 34.75 3.53 -8.51
C LEU A 7 33.32 3.45 -7.97
N GLU A 8 32.37 4.11 -8.63
CA GLU A 8 30.93 4.03 -8.27
C GLU A 8 30.40 2.58 -8.35
N ARG A 9 30.84 1.81 -9.37
CA ARG A 9 30.43 0.41 -9.52
C ARG A 9 31.05 -0.49 -8.45
N GLU A 10 32.34 -0.35 -8.18
CA GLU A 10 33.05 -1.10 -7.15
C GLU A 10 32.43 -0.83 -5.76
N GLN A 11 32.13 0.44 -5.44
CA GLN A 11 31.43 0.80 -4.20
C GLN A 11 30.02 0.21 -4.13
N ALA A 12 29.27 0.25 -5.24
CA ALA A 12 27.93 -0.35 -5.28
C ALA A 12 27.95 -1.87 -5.11
N GLU A 13 28.98 -2.57 -5.62
CA GLU A 13 29.17 -4.01 -5.41
C GLU A 13 29.47 -4.35 -3.94
N ILE A 14 30.34 -3.57 -3.29
CA ILE A 14 30.64 -3.74 -1.86
C ILE A 14 29.36 -3.54 -1.03
N LEU A 15 28.61 -2.47 -1.30
CA LEU A 15 27.36 -2.19 -0.59
C LEU A 15 26.33 -3.30 -0.78
N ARG A 16 26.17 -3.83 -2.01
CA ARG A 16 25.29 -4.98 -2.25
C ARG A 16 25.72 -6.22 -1.47
N GLY A 17 27.01 -6.54 -1.48
CA GLY A 17 27.52 -7.70 -0.74
C GLY A 17 27.32 -7.58 0.77
N GLU A 18 27.45 -6.37 1.32
CA GLU A 18 27.17 -6.11 2.73
C GLU A 18 25.68 -6.19 3.07
N GLU A 19 24.82 -5.62 2.23
CA GLU A 19 23.36 -5.75 2.37
C GLU A 19 22.94 -7.23 2.33
N ASP A 20 23.45 -8.02 1.38
CA ASP A 20 23.14 -9.45 1.25
C ASP A 20 23.63 -10.26 2.47
N TRP A 21 24.83 -9.95 2.98
CA TRP A 21 25.38 -10.56 4.19
C TRP A 21 24.50 -10.27 5.41
N VAL A 22 24.13 -9.00 5.61
CA VAL A 22 23.29 -8.57 6.73
C VAL A 22 21.87 -9.14 6.62
N ARG A 23 21.29 -9.18 5.42
CA ARG A 23 19.99 -9.80 5.14
C ARG A 23 19.98 -11.28 5.51
N SER A 24 21.11 -11.97 5.34
CA SER A 24 21.29 -13.38 5.71
C SER A 24 21.53 -13.60 7.22
N GLY A 25 21.49 -12.54 8.04
CA GLY A 25 21.72 -12.59 9.48
C GLY A 25 23.18 -12.37 9.90
N GLY A 26 24.04 -11.98 8.96
CA GLY A 26 25.45 -11.70 9.20
C GLY A 26 25.70 -10.42 10.01
N ILE A 27 26.82 -10.37 10.72
CA ILE A 27 27.33 -9.16 11.40
C ILE A 27 28.54 -8.67 10.62
N LEU A 28 28.57 -7.38 10.29
CA LEU A 28 29.72 -6.77 9.61
C LEU A 28 30.91 -6.66 10.55
N ARG A 29 32.11 -6.56 9.95
CA ARG A 29 33.36 -6.35 10.68
C ARG A 29 34.03 -5.08 10.19
N ASP A 30 34.67 -4.38 11.11
CA ASP A 30 35.50 -3.22 10.80
C ASP A 30 36.87 -3.64 10.23
N SER A 31 37.71 -2.66 9.91
CA SER A 31 39.06 -2.88 9.39
C SER A 31 39.99 -3.62 10.37
N GLU A 32 39.65 -3.66 11.66
CA GLU A 32 40.38 -4.40 12.70
C GLU A 32 39.81 -5.82 12.92
N GLY A 33 38.78 -6.20 12.15
CA GLY A 33 38.10 -7.49 12.26
C GLY A 33 37.14 -7.59 13.45
N LYS A 34 36.88 -6.50 14.18
CA LYS A 34 35.91 -6.45 15.28
C LYS A 34 34.50 -6.31 14.72
N ARG A 35 33.50 -6.75 15.48
CA ARG A 35 32.08 -6.67 15.07
C ARG A 35 31.63 -5.21 15.04
N ASP A 36 31.12 -4.78 13.88
CA ASP A 36 30.56 -3.45 13.68
C ASP A 36 29.03 -3.51 13.79
N LEU A 37 28.54 -3.43 15.03
CA LEU A 37 27.11 -3.50 15.32
C LEU A 37 26.36 -2.27 14.81
N ALA A 38 26.96 -1.08 14.92
CA ALA A 38 26.33 0.17 14.51
C ALA A 38 26.11 0.21 13.00
N ARG A 39 27.07 -0.25 12.19
CA ARG A 39 26.92 -0.35 10.74
C ARG A 39 25.93 -1.45 10.35
N THR A 40 25.99 -2.60 11.03
CA THR A 40 25.04 -3.70 10.82
C THR A 40 23.60 -3.23 11.08
N GLU A 41 23.35 -2.56 12.20
CA GLU A 41 22.03 -2.03 12.57
C GLU A 41 21.50 -1.01 11.56
N LYS A 42 22.35 -0.09 11.09
CA LYS A 42 21.97 0.87 10.04
C LYS A 42 21.54 0.18 8.74
N ILE A 43 22.27 -0.85 8.32
CA ILE A 43 21.91 -1.61 7.12
C ILE A 43 20.62 -2.40 7.35
N GLN A 44 20.45 -3.02 8.51
CA GLN A 44 19.19 -3.71 8.84
C GLN A 44 17.99 -2.76 8.80
N GLU A 45 18.13 -1.57 9.36
CA GLU A 45 17.04 -0.58 9.37
C GLU A 45 16.71 -0.09 7.96
N GLU A 46 17.72 0.18 7.12
CA GLU A 46 17.50 0.55 5.73
C GLU A 46 16.86 -0.60 4.92
N ILE A 47 17.25 -1.85 5.16
CA ILE A 47 16.60 -3.03 4.55
C ILE A 47 15.13 -3.10 4.96
N ARG A 48 14.84 -3.02 6.26
CA ARG A 48 13.46 -3.05 6.77
C ARG A 48 12.62 -1.91 6.19
N LEU A 49 13.20 -0.71 6.11
CA LEU A 49 12.52 0.45 5.54
C LEU A 49 12.19 0.22 4.07
N ARG A 50 13.14 -0.24 3.25
CA ARG A 50 12.91 -0.55 1.82
C ARG A 50 11.88 -1.65 1.63
N GLU A 51 11.96 -2.73 2.41
CA GLU A 51 10.98 -3.83 2.33
C GLU A 51 9.57 -3.37 2.72
N TRP A 52 9.45 -2.51 3.73
CA TRP A 52 8.19 -1.89 4.08
C TRP A 52 7.69 -0.93 2.99
N GLU A 53 8.56 -0.12 2.38
CA GLU A 53 8.22 0.79 1.28
C GLU A 53 7.74 0.02 0.03
N ASP A 54 8.42 -1.07 -0.32
CA ASP A 54 8.09 -1.94 -1.45
C ASP A 54 6.73 -2.62 -1.22
N GLU A 55 6.48 -3.13 -0.02
CA GLU A 55 5.22 -3.77 0.34
C GLU A 55 4.04 -2.78 0.31
N VAL A 56 4.23 -1.57 0.83
CA VAL A 56 3.20 -0.52 0.80
C VAL A 56 2.92 -0.06 -0.64
N THR A 57 3.97 0.12 -1.44
CA THR A 57 3.85 0.48 -2.86
C THR A 57 3.07 -0.60 -3.61
N ARG A 58 3.50 -1.86 -3.49
CA ARG A 58 2.85 -3.00 -4.14
C ARG A 58 1.37 -3.11 -3.77
N ARG A 59 1.05 -2.96 -2.49
CA ARG A 59 -0.34 -3.03 -2.02
C ARG A 59 -1.20 -1.90 -2.60
N TRP A 60 -0.64 -0.70 -2.74
CA TRP A 60 -1.33 0.41 -3.37
C TRP A 60 -1.55 0.17 -4.87
N ASP A 61 -0.53 -0.33 -5.57
CA ASP A 61 -0.62 -0.69 -6.99
C ASP A 61 -1.67 -1.78 -7.24
N ASP A 62 -1.70 -2.82 -6.39
CA ASP A 62 -2.71 -3.88 -6.44
C ASP A 62 -4.13 -3.32 -6.23
N TYR A 63 -4.30 -2.34 -5.33
CA TYR A 63 -5.57 -1.67 -5.10
C TYR A 63 -6.02 -0.84 -6.31
N GLU A 64 -5.12 -0.07 -6.92
CA GLU A 64 -5.42 0.70 -8.13
C GLU A 64 -5.75 -0.24 -9.31
N GLN A 65 -5.01 -1.33 -9.46
CA GLN A 65 -5.28 -2.33 -10.50
C GLN A 65 -6.65 -2.98 -10.32
N ARG A 66 -7.04 -3.34 -9.09
CA ARG A 66 -8.38 -3.90 -8.81
C ARG A 66 -9.49 -2.90 -9.10
N TRP A 67 -9.26 -1.60 -8.88
CA TRP A 67 -10.19 -0.56 -9.32
C TRP A 67 -10.39 -0.54 -10.84
N GLU A 68 -9.31 -0.62 -11.61
CA GLU A 68 -9.41 -0.67 -13.07
C GLU A 68 -10.16 -1.93 -13.55
N GLN A 69 -9.90 -3.07 -12.92
CA GLN A 69 -10.60 -4.32 -13.20
C GLN A 69 -12.10 -4.22 -12.88
N LEU A 70 -12.45 -3.64 -11.72
CA LEU A 70 -13.84 -3.41 -11.33
C LEU A 70 -14.58 -2.51 -12.32
N VAL A 71 -13.96 -1.44 -12.79
CA VAL A 71 -14.56 -0.55 -13.80
C VAL A 71 -14.82 -1.31 -15.12
N LYS A 72 -13.86 -2.11 -15.57
CA LYS A 72 -14.04 -2.97 -16.77
C LYS A 72 -15.15 -3.99 -16.57
N LYS A 73 -15.23 -4.62 -15.39
CA LYS A 73 -16.27 -5.59 -15.04
C LYS A 73 -17.65 -4.93 -15.00
N ARG A 74 -17.75 -3.73 -14.41
CA ARG A 74 -18.98 -2.92 -14.42
C ARG A 74 -19.47 -2.63 -15.83
N ASP A 75 -18.59 -2.44 -16.80
CA ASP A 75 -18.99 -2.15 -18.18
C ASP A 75 -19.36 -3.43 -18.98
N SER A 76 -19.19 -4.60 -18.38
CA SER A 76 -19.59 -5.90 -18.92
C SER A 76 -20.98 -6.35 -18.41
N GLU A 77 -21.47 -7.49 -18.93
CA GLU A 77 -22.70 -8.15 -18.46
C GLU A 77 -22.48 -9.02 -17.21
N SER A 78 -21.26 -9.12 -16.68
CA SER A 78 -20.96 -9.95 -15.50
C SER A 78 -21.43 -9.29 -14.19
N GLU A 79 -21.91 -10.12 -13.27
CA GLU A 79 -22.27 -9.70 -11.91
C GLU A 79 -21.03 -9.38 -11.07
N ILE A 80 -21.19 -8.44 -10.15
CA ILE A 80 -20.15 -8.00 -9.21
C ILE A 80 -20.42 -8.67 -7.84
N SER A 81 -19.39 -9.25 -7.25
CA SER A 81 -19.44 -9.77 -5.88
C SER A 81 -18.76 -8.81 -4.92
N PHE A 82 -18.96 -9.03 -3.62
CA PHE A 82 -18.27 -8.29 -2.57
C PHE A 82 -16.74 -8.33 -2.74
N ASP A 83 -16.20 -9.48 -3.15
CA ASP A 83 -14.75 -9.69 -3.27
C ASP A 83 -14.14 -8.99 -4.50
N ASP A 84 -14.95 -8.66 -5.52
CA ASP A 84 -14.49 -7.87 -6.67
C ASP A 84 -14.22 -6.41 -6.30
N ILE A 85 -14.86 -5.92 -5.24
CA ILE A 85 -14.73 -4.53 -4.83
C ILE A 85 -13.36 -4.34 -4.16
N PRO A 86 -12.54 -3.37 -4.62
CA PRO A 86 -11.24 -3.06 -4.04
C PRO A 86 -11.43 -2.30 -2.73
N TRP A 87 -11.80 -3.01 -1.67
CA TRP A 87 -11.91 -2.43 -0.34
C TRP A 87 -10.52 -1.91 0.10
N PRO A 88 -10.40 -0.66 0.61
CA PRO A 88 -9.15 -0.07 1.08
C PRO A 88 -8.81 -0.61 2.48
N VAL A 89 -8.69 -1.93 2.59
CA VAL A 89 -8.37 -2.68 3.80
C VAL A 89 -7.34 -3.75 3.45
N TYR A 90 -6.65 -4.28 4.45
CA TYR A 90 -5.68 -5.35 4.22
C TYR A 90 -6.39 -6.66 3.85
N VAL A 91 -5.77 -7.43 2.95
CA VAL A 91 -6.29 -8.74 2.50
C VAL A 91 -6.42 -9.66 3.71
N GLY A 92 -7.60 -10.27 3.90
CA GLY A 92 -7.93 -11.07 5.08
C GLY A 92 -8.91 -10.40 6.06
N ASP A 93 -9.03 -9.07 6.01
CA ASP A 93 -9.95 -8.31 6.89
C ASP A 93 -11.35 -8.13 6.26
N SER A 94 -11.51 -8.39 4.96
CA SER A 94 -12.68 -7.96 4.18
C SER A 94 -13.97 -8.74 4.46
N LYS A 95 -13.90 -10.06 4.67
CA LYS A 95 -15.10 -10.92 4.82
C LYS A 95 -15.41 -11.34 6.26
N ALA A 96 -14.39 -11.40 7.12
CA ALA A 96 -14.52 -11.89 8.50
C ALA A 96 -15.02 -10.83 9.49
N ASN A 97 -15.12 -9.57 9.07
CA ASN A 97 -15.51 -8.48 9.95
C ASN A 97 -16.36 -7.47 9.18
N SER A 98 -17.68 -7.65 9.17
CA SER A 98 -18.63 -6.56 8.91
C SER A 98 -18.51 -5.40 9.92
N GLY A 99 -17.68 -5.56 10.98
CA GLY A 99 -17.14 -4.50 11.86
C GLY A 99 -15.65 -4.14 11.64
N GLY A 100 -15.07 -4.53 10.50
CA GLY A 100 -13.63 -4.67 10.23
C GLY A 100 -12.97 -3.56 9.43
N MET A 101 -13.66 -2.44 9.24
CA MET A 101 -13.10 -1.24 8.61
C MET A 101 -12.15 -0.47 9.55
N LYS A 102 -11.50 -1.15 10.49
CA LYS A 102 -10.66 -0.51 11.51
C LYS A 102 -9.43 0.18 10.93
N ASN A 103 -9.02 -0.18 9.71
CA ASN A 103 -7.77 0.29 9.13
C ASN A 103 -7.90 1.03 7.78
N VAL A 104 -9.11 1.46 7.36
CA VAL A 104 -9.30 2.23 6.11
C VAL A 104 -8.42 3.48 6.08
N GLN A 105 -8.36 4.21 7.20
CA GLN A 105 -7.49 5.38 7.32
C GLN A 105 -6.01 5.00 7.16
N GLN A 106 -5.58 3.92 7.80
CA GLN A 106 -4.19 3.47 7.74
C GLN A 106 -3.82 3.08 6.31
N PHE A 107 -4.63 2.26 5.66
CA PHE A 107 -4.46 1.86 4.26
C PHE A 107 -4.36 3.06 3.32
N LEU A 108 -5.28 4.02 3.43
CA LEU A 108 -5.29 5.18 2.55
C LEU A 108 -4.11 6.14 2.79
N THR A 109 -3.47 6.10 3.97
CA THR A 109 -2.42 7.05 4.35
C THR A 109 -1.02 6.45 4.45
N GLU A 110 -0.86 5.12 4.50
CA GLU A 110 0.47 4.48 4.60
C GLU A 110 1.38 4.81 3.42
N GLY A 111 0.83 4.83 2.20
CA GLY A 111 1.59 5.21 0.99
C GLY A 111 2.07 6.66 0.97
N LEU A 112 1.58 7.52 1.87
CA LEU A 112 2.08 8.90 2.02
C LEU A 112 3.41 8.95 2.77
N LYS A 113 3.76 7.90 3.51
CA LYS A 113 4.99 7.81 4.30
C LYS A 113 6.18 7.26 3.49
N VAL A 114 5.93 6.70 2.31
CA VAL A 114 6.98 6.21 1.40
C VAL A 114 7.83 7.37 0.90
N ARG A 115 9.16 7.22 0.92
CA ARG A 115 10.08 8.27 0.45
C ARG A 115 9.79 8.64 -1.01
N GLY A 116 9.79 9.94 -1.28
CA GLY A 116 9.52 10.47 -2.63
C GLY A 116 8.04 10.58 -3.01
N CYS A 117 7.11 10.17 -2.14
CA CYS A 117 5.68 10.39 -2.36
C CYS A 117 5.37 11.90 -2.41
N LYS A 118 4.79 12.36 -3.53
CA LYS A 118 4.43 13.77 -3.75
C LYS A 118 2.95 14.06 -3.47
N VAL A 119 2.15 13.02 -3.25
CA VAL A 119 0.71 13.14 -3.02
C VAL A 119 0.51 13.62 -1.59
N THR A 120 -0.27 14.68 -1.41
CA THR A 120 -0.66 15.14 -0.07
C THR A 120 -1.79 14.31 0.51
N GLN A 121 -1.93 14.32 1.83
CA GLN A 121 -3.07 13.67 2.50
C GLN A 121 -4.41 14.22 2.00
N LYS A 122 -4.51 15.54 1.79
CA LYS A 122 -5.72 16.18 1.26
C LYS A 122 -6.07 15.69 -0.14
N GLU A 123 -5.09 15.58 -1.04
CA GLU A 123 -5.31 15.03 -2.39
C GLU A 123 -5.73 13.56 -2.36
N ARG A 124 -5.11 12.75 -1.50
CA ARG A 124 -5.43 11.34 -1.29
C ARG A 124 -6.87 11.15 -0.83
N ILE A 125 -7.30 11.92 0.17
CA ILE A 125 -8.67 11.90 0.69
C ILE A 125 -9.66 12.36 -0.38
N ARG A 126 -9.38 13.47 -1.08
CA ARG A 126 -10.24 13.97 -2.15
C ARG A 126 -10.42 12.96 -3.28
N LYS A 127 -9.33 12.33 -3.76
CA LYS A 127 -9.41 11.26 -4.77
C LYS A 127 -10.24 10.08 -4.29
N SER A 128 -10.07 9.67 -3.04
CA SER A 128 -10.83 8.58 -2.43
C SER A 128 -12.32 8.91 -2.35
N PHE A 129 -12.69 10.14 -1.94
CA PHE A 129 -14.08 10.61 -1.98
C PHE A 129 -14.69 10.55 -3.37
N LEU A 130 -13.93 10.93 -4.41
CA LEU A 130 -14.40 10.89 -5.80
C LEU A 130 -14.59 9.47 -6.34
N LEU A 131 -13.96 8.46 -5.74
CA LEU A 131 -14.16 7.06 -6.08
C LEU A 131 -15.36 6.48 -5.34
N TRP A 132 -15.42 6.70 -4.03
CA TRP A 132 -16.45 6.17 -3.14
C TRP A 132 -17.72 7.03 -3.05
N HIS A 133 -17.87 8.03 -3.92
CA HIS A 133 -19.05 8.91 -3.91
C HIS A 133 -20.32 8.11 -4.22
N PRO A 134 -21.43 8.29 -3.47
CA PRO A 134 -22.66 7.53 -3.66
C PRO A 134 -23.11 7.46 -5.12
N ASP A 135 -23.09 8.59 -5.83
CA ASP A 135 -23.48 8.66 -7.26
C ASP A 135 -22.76 7.66 -8.17
N LYS A 136 -21.44 7.48 -7.98
CA LYS A 136 -20.67 6.50 -8.76
C LYS A 136 -20.91 5.08 -8.30
N MET A 137 -21.13 4.90 -6.99
CA MET A 137 -21.33 3.58 -6.41
C MET A 137 -22.74 3.04 -6.68
N THR A 138 -23.76 3.89 -6.85
CA THR A 138 -25.15 3.47 -7.14
C THR A 138 -25.22 2.58 -8.39
N GLY A 139 -24.56 2.98 -9.48
CA GLY A 139 -24.52 2.19 -10.71
C GLY A 139 -23.69 0.90 -10.61
N MET A 140 -22.82 0.80 -9.61
CA MET A 140 -22.06 -0.40 -9.31
C MET A 140 -22.89 -1.36 -8.44
N VAL A 141 -23.56 -0.85 -7.40
CA VAL A 141 -24.41 -1.63 -6.48
C VAL A 141 -25.56 -2.30 -7.21
N SER A 142 -26.11 -1.69 -8.27
CA SER A 142 -27.16 -2.33 -9.09
C SER A 142 -26.69 -3.57 -9.86
N LYS A 143 -25.38 -3.77 -10.02
CA LYS A 143 -24.77 -4.96 -10.64
C LYS A 143 -24.23 -5.96 -9.61
N VAL A 144 -24.35 -5.66 -8.33
CA VAL A 144 -23.89 -6.55 -7.28
C VAL A 144 -24.87 -7.72 -7.14
N VAL A 145 -24.35 -8.93 -6.96
CA VAL A 145 -25.17 -10.11 -6.66
C VAL A 145 -26.03 -9.84 -5.44
N GLU A 146 -27.30 -10.26 -5.48
CA GLU A 146 -28.27 -9.90 -4.43
C GLU A 146 -27.82 -10.36 -3.03
N SER A 147 -27.10 -11.48 -2.94
CA SER A 147 -26.55 -11.99 -1.67
C SER A 147 -25.55 -11.06 -0.99
N ASP A 148 -24.84 -10.24 -1.77
CA ASP A 148 -23.74 -9.40 -1.30
C ASP A 148 -24.15 -7.94 -1.15
N ARG A 149 -25.35 -7.57 -1.62
CA ARG A 149 -25.78 -6.17 -1.76
C ARG A 149 -25.78 -5.41 -0.43
N GLU A 150 -26.34 -6.01 0.62
CA GLU A 150 -26.40 -5.41 1.95
C GLU A 150 -24.99 -5.18 2.52
N ASP A 151 -24.10 -6.16 2.37
CA ASP A 151 -22.71 -6.07 2.84
C ASP A 151 -21.92 -5.01 2.06
N VAL A 152 -22.15 -4.90 0.76
CA VAL A 152 -21.53 -3.88 -0.08
C VAL A 152 -21.99 -2.47 0.32
N GLU A 153 -23.30 -2.25 0.50
CA GLU A 153 -23.84 -0.97 0.92
C GLU A 153 -23.35 -0.56 2.32
N ALA A 154 -23.29 -1.50 3.25
CA ALA A 154 -22.74 -1.30 4.58
C ALA A 154 -21.24 -0.93 4.51
N GLY A 155 -20.48 -1.62 3.66
CA GLY A 155 -19.06 -1.36 3.44
C GLY A 155 -18.81 0.04 2.85
N ILE A 156 -19.52 0.41 1.78
CA ILE A 156 -19.44 1.74 1.19
C ILE A 156 -19.74 2.82 2.24
N SER A 157 -20.81 2.63 3.01
CA SER A 157 -21.23 3.57 4.06
C SER A 157 -20.17 3.73 5.15
N ALA A 158 -19.47 2.66 5.52
CA ALA A 158 -18.40 2.72 6.50
C ALA A 158 -17.13 3.42 5.94
N ILE A 159 -16.77 3.22 4.67
CA ILE A 159 -15.65 3.96 4.03
C ILE A 159 -15.95 5.45 3.93
N VAL A 160 -17.15 5.82 3.48
CA VAL A 160 -17.55 7.23 3.37
C VAL A 160 -17.48 7.91 4.73
N ARG A 161 -17.94 7.25 5.81
CA ARG A 161 -17.79 7.75 7.18
C ARG A 161 -16.32 7.92 7.59
N SER A 162 -15.45 6.95 7.29
CA SER A 162 -14.01 7.08 7.55
C SER A 162 -13.39 8.26 6.79
N LEU A 163 -13.76 8.46 5.53
CA LEU A 163 -13.30 9.58 4.71
C LEU A 163 -13.77 10.93 5.28
N GLN A 164 -15.01 11.02 5.76
CA GLN A 164 -15.56 12.22 6.40
C GLN A 164 -14.77 12.59 7.66
N VAL A 165 -14.51 11.61 8.54
CA VAL A 165 -13.71 11.83 9.76
C VAL A 165 -12.29 12.30 9.45
N MET A 166 -11.67 11.78 8.39
CA MET A 166 -10.33 12.23 7.98
C MET A 166 -10.35 13.64 7.39
N ASN A 167 -11.39 14.00 6.64
CA ASN A 167 -11.51 15.32 6.03
C ASN A 167 -11.88 16.42 7.03
N SER A 168 -12.60 16.09 8.11
CA SER A 168 -12.95 17.06 9.16
C SER A 168 -11.80 17.37 10.13
N LYS A 169 -10.71 16.59 10.08
CA LYS A 169 -9.50 16.77 10.90
C LYS A 169 -8.41 17.59 10.20
N HIS A 170 -8.66 18.04 8.97
CA HIS A 170 -7.82 18.94 8.17
C HIS A 170 -8.55 20.27 7.98
#